data_AF-A0A0N4VYB8-F1
#
_entry.id   AF-A0A0N4VYB8-F1
#
_cell.length_a   1.000
_cell.length_b   1.000
_cell.length_c   1.000
_cell.angle_alpha   90.00
_cell.angle_beta   90.00
_cell.angle_gamma   90.00
#
_symmetry.space_group_name_H-M   'P 1'
#
loop_
_entity.id
_entity.type
_entity.pdbx_description
1 polymer ?
#
loop_
_entity_poly.entity_id
_entity_poly.type
_entity_poly.pdbx_seq_one_letter_code
_entity_poly.pdbx_strand_id
1 'polypeptide(L)'
;MYVILAVVSPGEIEIWEGLLTFAFFPLTVLTAWIADIKIIQTRFLPRRYRRGSHGMIATEGLIHALQADSVDPAIRAFEEHRREFIELMREIRKKNPHITPTELQKQAEYEMITRGPKSRAFYRVQATRRLIGGGDIVKKRIDKEHN
;
A
#
# COMPACT_ATOMS: atom_id res chain seq x y z
N MET A 1 21.64 -36.57 -5.79
CA MET A 1 22.08 -37.74 -6.59
C MET A 1 23.24 -38.54 -5.98
N TYR A 2 23.59 -38.32 -4.70
CA TYR A 2 24.52 -39.20 -3.95
C TYR A 2 24.02 -39.54 -2.54
N VAL A 3 23.10 -38.73 -1.97
CA VAL A 3 22.55 -38.95 -0.63
C VAL A 3 21.62 -40.18 -0.57
N ILE A 4 20.95 -40.51 -1.68
CA ILE A 4 19.94 -41.58 -1.75
C ILE A 4 20.59 -42.97 -1.88
N LEU A 5 21.66 -43.09 -2.67
CA LEU A 5 22.37 -44.36 -2.88
C LEU A 5 23.25 -44.77 -1.70
N ALA A 6 23.73 -43.80 -0.90
CA ALA A 6 24.77 -44.06 0.11
C ALA A 6 24.23 -44.32 1.52
N VAL A 7 22.98 -43.99 1.82
CA VAL A 7 22.45 -44.01 3.20
C VAL A 7 21.27 -44.95 3.40
N VAL A 8 20.49 -45.30 2.35
CA VAL A 8 19.22 -46.01 2.53
C VAL A 8 19.33 -47.52 2.24
N SER A 9 19.60 -47.98 1.01
CA SER A 9 19.90 -49.41 0.75
C SER A 9 20.37 -49.62 -0.70
N PRO A 10 21.39 -50.45 -0.97
CA PRO A 10 21.76 -50.81 -2.34
C PRO A 10 20.87 -51.95 -2.86
N GLY A 11 19.96 -51.64 -3.79
CA GLY A 11 19.35 -52.64 -4.69
C GLY A 11 17.95 -53.17 -4.35
N GLU A 12 17.34 -52.79 -3.22
CA GLU A 12 15.95 -53.15 -2.90
C GLU A 12 15.19 -51.95 -2.31
N ILE A 13 14.01 -51.63 -2.88
CA ILE A 13 13.16 -50.54 -2.38
C ILE A 13 12.40 -51.08 -1.16
N GLU A 14 12.80 -50.67 0.03
CA GLU A 14 12.08 -51.02 1.25
C GLU A 14 10.73 -50.29 1.30
N ILE A 15 9.68 -50.99 1.74
CA ILE A 15 8.29 -50.49 1.78
C ILE A 15 8.19 -49.17 2.58
N TRP A 16 9.06 -48.99 3.58
CA TRP A 16 9.12 -47.77 4.38
C TRP A 16 9.59 -46.53 3.60
N GLU A 17 10.48 -46.67 2.61
CA GLU A 17 10.97 -45.56 1.78
C GLU A 17 9.87 -45.08 0.81
N GLY A 18 9.10 -46.02 0.25
CA GLY A 18 7.89 -45.74 -0.52
C GLY A 18 6.81 -45.04 0.32
N LEU A 19 6.62 -45.48 1.57
CA LEU A 19 5.64 -44.88 2.48
C LEU A 19 6.05 -43.46 2.89
N LEU A 20 7.34 -43.22 3.13
CA LEU A 20 7.88 -41.89 3.43
C LEU A 20 7.65 -40.92 2.26
N THR A 21 7.96 -41.33 1.03
CA THR A 21 7.77 -40.50 -0.16
C THR A 21 6.30 -40.25 -0.46
N PHE A 22 5.44 -41.27 -0.28
CA PHE A 22 3.99 -41.12 -0.41
C PHE A 22 3.40 -40.17 0.65
N ALA A 23 3.94 -40.14 1.87
CA ALA A 23 3.55 -39.20 2.92
C ALA A 23 4.10 -37.78 2.70
N PHE A 24 5.26 -37.65 2.06
CA PHE A 24 5.86 -36.34 1.75
C PHE A 24 5.04 -35.53 0.74
N PHE A 25 4.36 -36.19 -0.20
CA PHE A 25 3.52 -35.52 -1.18
C PHE A 25 2.37 -34.70 -0.53
N PRO A 26 1.47 -35.27 0.30
CA PRO A 26 0.43 -34.49 0.97
C PRO A 26 1.00 -33.51 2.01
N LEU A 27 2.12 -33.84 2.65
CA LEU A 27 2.75 -32.95 3.64
C LEU A 27 3.26 -31.67 2.96
N THR A 28 3.96 -31.81 1.83
CA THR A 28 4.42 -30.65 1.03
C THR A 28 3.24 -29.84 0.48
N VAL A 29 2.18 -30.50 -0.01
CA VAL A 29 0.96 -29.82 -0.46
C VAL A 29 0.28 -29.03 0.67
N LEU A 30 0.19 -29.59 1.88
CA LEU A 30 -0.35 -28.88 3.04
C LEU A 30 0.53 -27.71 3.46
N THR A 31 1.86 -27.86 3.46
CA THR A 31 2.77 -26.75 3.78
C THR A 31 2.66 -25.62 2.75
N ALA A 32 2.50 -25.95 1.47
CA ALA A 32 2.29 -24.98 0.41
C ALA A 32 0.92 -24.29 0.56
N TRP A 33 -0.15 -25.04 0.82
CA TRP A 33 -1.49 -24.50 1.05
C TRP A 33 -1.54 -23.56 2.27
N ILE A 34 -0.87 -23.91 3.37
CA ILE A 34 -0.73 -23.04 4.55
C ILE A 34 0.08 -21.78 4.22
N ALA A 35 1.18 -21.91 3.47
CA ALA A 35 2.01 -20.78 3.07
C ALA A 35 1.30 -19.82 2.09
N ASP A 36 0.48 -20.36 1.19
CA ASP A 36 -0.26 -19.61 0.17
C ASP A 36 -1.49 -18.90 0.77
N ILE A 37 -2.13 -19.48 1.79
CA ILE A 37 -3.29 -18.88 2.47
C ILE A 37 -2.90 -17.88 3.56
N LYS A 38 -1.67 -17.93 4.10
CA LYS A 38 -1.26 -17.10 5.25
C LYS A 38 0.08 -16.38 5.05
N ILE A 39 -0.02 -15.06 4.92
CA ILE A 39 0.68 -14.11 5.81
C ILE A 39 2.19 -13.88 5.61
N ILE A 40 2.88 -14.62 4.73
CA ILE A 40 4.35 -14.54 4.66
C ILE A 40 4.90 -13.32 3.90
N GLN A 41 4.13 -12.73 2.97
CA GLN A 41 4.59 -11.53 2.25
C GLN A 41 4.40 -10.21 3.02
N THR A 42 3.48 -10.14 3.99
CA THR A 42 3.25 -8.94 4.82
C THR A 42 4.17 -8.85 6.03
N ARG A 43 4.75 -9.97 6.48
CA ARG A 43 5.66 -10.06 7.64
C ARG A 43 7.11 -9.63 7.35
N PHE A 44 7.53 -9.61 6.08
CA PHE A 44 8.90 -9.27 5.68
C PHE A 44 9.13 -7.79 5.35
N LEU A 45 8.08 -6.96 5.36
CA LEU A 45 8.24 -5.50 5.38
C LEU A 45 8.23 -5.03 6.85
N PRO A 46 9.35 -4.51 7.39
CA PRO A 46 9.33 -3.88 8.69
C PRO A 46 8.51 -2.59 8.61
N ARG A 47 7.22 -2.70 8.92
CA ARG A 47 6.31 -1.56 9.03
C ARG A 47 6.71 -0.80 10.31
N ARG A 48 7.61 0.17 10.16
CA ARG A 48 7.98 1.10 11.24
C ARG A 48 6.76 1.97 11.55
N TYR A 49 6.00 1.50 12.51
CA TYR A 49 4.90 2.18 13.16
C TYR A 49 5.42 3.46 13.83
N ARG A 50 5.26 4.62 13.17
CA ARG A 50 5.52 5.92 13.79
C ARG A 50 4.20 6.42 14.36
N ARG A 51 3.98 6.13 15.64
CA ARG A 51 2.86 6.59 16.46
C ARG A 51 2.90 8.12 16.55
N GLY A 52 2.02 8.80 15.82
CA GLY A 52 1.78 10.23 15.95
C GLY A 52 0.92 10.51 17.19
N SER A 53 1.33 11.50 17.99
CA SER A 53 0.92 11.70 19.38
C SER A 53 -0.35 12.55 19.55
N HIS A 54 -1.46 12.28 18.86
CA HIS A 54 -2.67 13.07 19.10
C HIS A 54 -3.94 12.22 19.17
N GLY A 55 -4.41 12.03 20.41
CA GLY A 55 -5.81 11.87 20.82
C GLY A 55 -6.62 10.77 20.15
N MET A 56 -6.46 9.51 20.58
CA MET A 56 -7.46 8.47 20.31
C MET A 56 -8.62 8.58 21.30
N ILE A 57 -9.81 8.85 20.78
CA ILE A 57 -11.08 8.65 21.48
C ILE A 57 -11.29 7.14 21.61
N ALA A 58 -11.28 6.66 22.85
CA ALA A 58 -10.81 5.31 23.23
C ALA A 58 -11.82 4.16 23.10
N THR A 59 -12.93 4.32 22.40
CA THR A 59 -13.95 3.25 22.26
C THR A 59 -14.23 2.86 20.83
N GLU A 60 -14.19 3.80 19.88
CA GLU A 60 -14.47 3.53 18.47
C GLU A 60 -13.25 3.00 17.72
N GLY A 61 -12.05 3.44 18.11
CA GLY A 61 -10.79 3.05 17.47
C GLY A 61 -10.40 1.58 17.68
N LEU A 62 -10.86 0.93 18.76
CA LEU A 62 -10.59 -0.48 19.02
C LEU A 62 -11.41 -1.39 18.10
N ILE A 63 -12.69 -1.06 17.88
CA ILE A 63 -13.54 -1.77 16.93
C ILE A 63 -13.01 -1.57 15.50
N HIS A 64 -12.64 -0.33 15.16
CA HIS A 64 -12.07 -0.03 13.84
C HIS A 64 -10.68 -0.66 13.63
N ALA A 65 -9.88 -0.84 14.68
CA ALA A 65 -8.58 -1.51 14.60
C ALA A 65 -8.73 -3.04 14.45
N LEU A 66 -9.68 -3.65 15.15
CA LEU A 66 -10.03 -5.07 14.99
C LEU A 66 -10.60 -5.35 13.60
N GLN A 67 -11.31 -4.38 13.01
CA GLN A 67 -11.82 -4.46 11.64
C GLN A 67 -10.73 -4.12 10.61
N ALA A 68 -9.77 -3.26 10.94
CA ALA A 68 -8.67 -2.89 10.04
C ALA A 68 -7.63 -3.99 9.82
N ASP A 69 -7.55 -4.99 10.71
CA ASP A 69 -6.72 -6.17 10.51
C ASP A 69 -7.24 -7.09 9.38
N SER A 70 -8.49 -6.91 8.93
CA SER A 70 -9.06 -7.58 7.75
C SER A 70 -9.22 -6.67 6.53
N VAL A 71 -8.84 -5.39 6.63
CA VAL A 71 -8.98 -4.41 5.55
C VAL A 71 -7.71 -4.36 4.72
N ASP A 72 -7.85 -4.54 3.41
CA ASP A 72 -6.74 -4.53 2.47
C ASP A 72 -5.85 -3.29 2.66
N PRO A 73 -4.50 -3.45 2.58
CA PRO A 73 -3.57 -2.34 2.70
C PRO A 73 -3.86 -1.17 1.74
N ALA A 74 -4.46 -1.45 0.59
CA ALA A 74 -4.89 -0.46 -0.39
C ALA A 74 -6.04 0.42 0.13
N ILE A 75 -7.03 -0.17 0.81
CA ILE A 75 -8.16 0.55 1.38
C ILE A 75 -7.68 1.48 2.49
N ARG A 76 -6.74 1.02 3.32
CA ARG A 76 -6.14 1.85 4.36
C ARG A 76 -5.38 3.05 3.80
N ALA A 77 -4.57 2.86 2.77
CA ALA A 77 -3.86 3.95 2.11
C ALA A 77 -4.83 4.97 1.49
N PHE A 78 -5.94 4.48 0.93
CA PHE A 78 -7.00 5.33 0.40
C PHE A 78 -7.71 6.13 1.51
N GLU A 79 -8.01 5.52 2.64
CA GLU A 79 -8.59 6.21 3.80
C GLU A 79 -7.65 7.28 4.36
N GLU A 80 -6.36 7.00 4.44
CA GLU A 80 -5.35 7.97 4.86
C GLU A 80 -5.32 9.18 3.90
N HIS A 81 -5.29 8.93 2.59
CA HIS A 81 -5.40 9.98 1.56
C HIS A 81 -6.69 10.81 1.68
N ARG A 82 -7.83 10.16 1.96
CA ARG A 82 -9.12 10.84 2.12
C ARG A 82 -9.12 11.74 3.36
N ARG A 83 -8.51 11.29 4.47
CA ARG A 83 -8.39 12.10 5.69
C ARG A 83 -7.53 13.34 5.45
N GLU A 84 -6.36 13.17 4.82
CA GLU A 84 -5.46 14.28 4.47
C GLU A 84 -6.16 15.32 3.59
N PHE A 85 -6.96 14.87 2.61
CA PHE A 85 -7.74 15.79 1.77
C PHE A 85 -8.76 16.61 2.56
N ILE A 86 -9.50 15.98 3.46
CA ILE A 86 -10.50 16.65 4.30
C ILE A 86 -9.84 17.67 5.23
N GLU A 87 -8.70 17.32 5.83
CA GLU A 87 -7.93 18.24 6.66
C GLU A 87 -7.47 19.46 5.87
N LEU A 88 -7.01 19.25 4.64
CA LEU A 88 -6.54 20.31 3.77
C LEU A 88 -7.67 21.22 3.31
N MET A 89 -8.84 20.67 2.94
CA MET A 89 -10.06 21.44 2.67
C MET A 89 -10.48 22.29 3.87
N ARG A 90 -10.41 21.73 5.09
CA ARG A 90 -10.71 22.45 6.34
C ARG A 90 -9.72 23.57 6.59
N GLU A 91 -8.43 23.33 6.35
CA GLU A 91 -7.37 24.32 6.53
C GLU A 91 -7.54 25.51 5.56
N ILE A 92 -7.80 25.24 4.28
CA ILE A 92 -8.03 26.30 3.28
C ILE A 92 -9.28 27.11 3.64
N ARG A 93 -10.37 26.45 4.02
CA ARG A 93 -11.61 27.13 4.38
C ARG A 93 -11.47 27.98 5.64
N LYS A 94 -10.62 27.57 6.59
CA LYS A 94 -10.28 28.37 7.77
C LYS A 94 -9.49 29.63 7.40
N LYS A 95 -8.58 29.55 6.43
CA LYS A 95 -7.78 30.69 5.93
C LYS A 95 -8.62 31.63 5.07
N ASN A 96 -9.53 31.09 4.26
CA ASN A 96 -10.36 31.85 3.31
C ASN A 96 -11.85 31.53 3.53
N PRO A 97 -12.56 32.26 4.40
CA PRO A 97 -13.97 31.97 4.71
C PRO A 97 -14.96 32.21 3.56
N HIS A 98 -14.61 33.08 2.61
CA HIS A 98 -15.48 33.50 1.49
C HIS A 98 -15.21 32.77 0.16
N ILE A 99 -14.38 31.71 0.18
CA ILE A 99 -14.04 30.97 -1.04
C ILE A 99 -15.24 30.14 -1.55
N THR A 100 -15.39 30.07 -2.87
CA THR A 100 -16.42 29.22 -3.50
C THR A 100 -16.09 27.74 -3.30
N PRO A 101 -17.09 26.83 -3.25
CA PRO A 101 -16.83 25.41 -3.02
C PRO A 101 -15.99 24.77 -4.14
N THR A 102 -16.14 25.24 -5.37
CA THR A 102 -15.38 24.75 -6.54
C THR A 102 -13.92 25.20 -6.49
N GLU A 103 -13.65 26.46 -6.14
CA GLU A 103 -12.28 26.96 -5.98
C GLU A 103 -11.58 26.33 -4.77
N LEU A 104 -12.31 26.09 -3.68
CA LEU A 104 -11.81 25.39 -2.50
C LEU A 104 -11.30 23.99 -2.88
N GLN A 105 -12.09 23.25 -3.67
CA GLN A 105 -11.71 21.94 -4.16
C GLN A 105 -10.49 22.00 -5.07
N LYS A 106 -10.46 22.92 -6.06
CA LYS A 106 -9.30 23.11 -6.95
C LYS A 106 -8.02 23.36 -6.18
N GLN A 107 -8.08 24.24 -5.18
CA GLN A 107 -6.92 24.57 -4.36
C GLN A 107 -6.48 23.36 -3.52
N ALA A 108 -7.42 22.61 -2.97
CA ALA A 108 -7.10 21.44 -2.19
C ALA A 108 -6.45 20.31 -3.01
N GLU A 109 -6.99 20.06 -4.20
CA GLU A 109 -6.41 19.10 -5.15
C GLU A 109 -5.01 19.52 -5.59
N TYR A 110 -4.81 20.81 -5.86
CA TYR A 110 -3.51 21.35 -6.23
C TYR A 110 -2.47 21.12 -5.11
N GLU A 111 -2.83 21.44 -3.86
CA GLU A 111 -1.92 21.23 -2.74
C GLU A 111 -1.67 19.74 -2.46
N MET A 112 -2.69 18.88 -2.51
CA MET A 112 -2.52 17.44 -2.32
C MET A 112 -1.56 16.86 -3.36
N ILE A 113 -1.77 17.17 -4.64
CA ILE A 113 -0.91 16.70 -5.72
C ILE A 113 0.51 17.21 -5.51
N THR A 114 0.69 18.47 -5.09
CA THR A 114 2.00 19.09 -4.88
C THR A 114 2.77 18.50 -3.70
N ARG A 115 2.08 18.15 -2.60
CA ARG A 115 2.67 17.50 -1.42
C ARG A 115 3.09 16.05 -1.70
N GLY A 116 2.39 15.36 -2.61
CA GLY A 116 2.69 13.98 -3.00
C GLY A 116 4.05 13.79 -3.70
N PRO A 117 4.60 12.56 -3.69
CA PRO A 117 5.89 12.26 -4.31
C PRO A 117 5.86 12.54 -5.82
N LYS A 118 6.91 13.19 -6.33
CA LYS A 118 7.07 13.54 -7.76
C LYS A 118 8.13 12.67 -8.41
N SER A 119 7.85 12.19 -9.61
CA SER A 119 8.83 11.45 -10.41
C SER A 119 9.87 12.38 -11.05
N ARG A 120 11.06 11.87 -11.38
CA ARG A 120 12.10 12.65 -12.07
C ARG A 120 11.62 13.23 -13.40
N ALA A 121 10.76 12.50 -14.12
CA ALA A 121 10.16 12.95 -15.37
C ALA A 121 9.28 14.19 -15.18
N PHE A 122 8.57 14.31 -14.04
CA PHE A 122 7.75 15.48 -13.72
C PHE A 122 8.57 16.77 -13.79
N TYR A 123 9.74 16.81 -13.15
CA TYR A 123 10.60 18.00 -13.14
C TYR A 123 11.19 18.32 -14.51
N ARG A 124 11.56 17.30 -15.29
CA ARG A 124 12.07 17.49 -16.66
C ARG A 124 11.01 18.14 -17.55
N VAL A 125 9.80 17.61 -17.52
CA VAL A 125 8.66 18.14 -18.27
C VAL A 125 8.28 19.54 -17.78
N GLN A 126 8.28 19.76 -16.46
CA GLN A 126 7.96 21.07 -15.89
C GLN A 126 9.00 22.13 -16.28
N ALA A 127 10.28 21.78 -16.33
CA ALA A 127 11.35 22.70 -16.76
C ALA A 127 11.20 23.09 -18.23
N THR A 128 11.09 22.14 -19.15
CA THR A 128 10.90 22.44 -20.58
C THR A 128 9.64 23.23 -20.83
N ARG A 129 8.56 22.88 -20.12
CA ARG A 129 7.28 23.56 -20.25
C ARG A 129 7.31 24.99 -19.69
N ARG A 130 8.07 25.25 -18.62
CA ARG A 130 8.30 26.63 -18.15
C ARG A 130 9.09 27.46 -19.16
N LEU A 131 10.10 26.86 -19.80
CA LEU A 131 10.89 27.53 -20.86
C LEU A 131 10.04 27.89 -22.08
N ILE A 132 9.08 27.03 -22.46
CA ILE A 132 8.20 27.25 -23.61
C ILE A 132 6.94 28.07 -23.23
N GLY A 133 6.82 28.53 -21.98
CA GLY A 133 5.66 29.31 -21.52
C GLY A 133 4.38 28.50 -21.26
N GLY A 134 4.46 27.17 -21.24
CA GLY A 134 3.32 26.28 -20.99
C GLY A 134 2.84 26.21 -19.54
N GLY A 135 3.50 26.91 -18.60
CA GLY A 135 3.07 27.00 -17.19
C GLY A 135 3.10 25.68 -16.41
N ASP A 136 2.45 25.65 -15.23
CA ASP A 136 2.46 24.47 -14.34
C ASP A 136 1.55 23.35 -14.83
N ILE A 137 2.08 22.12 -14.90
CA ILE A 137 1.35 20.94 -15.35
C ILE A 137 0.24 20.50 -14.42
N VAL A 138 0.41 20.70 -13.12
CA VAL A 138 -0.61 20.36 -12.13
C VAL A 138 -1.78 21.34 -12.27
N LYS A 139 -1.48 22.65 -12.28
CA LYS A 139 -2.50 23.70 -12.39
C LYS A 139 -3.33 23.56 -13.67
N LYS A 140 -2.68 23.38 -14.82
CA LYS A 140 -3.37 23.23 -16.12
C LYS A 140 -4.26 21.99 -16.20
N ARG A 141 -3.94 20.90 -15.49
CA ARG A 141 -4.81 19.71 -15.46
C ARG A 141 -6.07 19.96 -14.64
N ILE A 142 -5.91 20.53 -13.45
CA ILE A 142 -7.03 20.87 -12.56
C ILE A 142 -7.96 21.87 -13.24
N ASP A 143 -7.41 22.91 -13.87
CA ASP A 143 -8.21 23.89 -14.60
C ASP A 143 -8.99 23.27 -15.78
N LYS A 144 -8.47 22.20 -16.40
CA LYS A 144 -9.15 21.47 -17.48
C LYS A 144 -10.26 20.52 -16.98
N GLU A 145 -10.11 19.93 -15.80
CA GLU A 145 -11.11 18.98 -15.26
C GLU A 145 -12.36 19.69 -14.72
N HIS A 146 -12.22 20.96 -14.33
CA HIS A 146 -13.26 21.75 -13.67
C HIS A 146 -13.77 22.92 -14.53
N ASN A 147 -13.60 22.85 -15.85
CA ASN A 147 -14.07 23.82 -16.83
C ASN A 147 -14.73 23.10 -18.00
#